data_AF-A0A835RXH4-F1
#
_entry.id   AF-A0A835RXH4-F1
#
_cell.length_a   1.000
_cell.length_b   1.000
_cell.length_c   1.000
_cell.angle_alpha   90.00
_cell.angle_beta   90.00
_cell.angle_gamma   90.00
#
_symmetry.space_group_name_H-M   'P 1'
#
loop_
_entity.id
_entity.type
_entity.pdbx_description
1 polymer ?
#
loop_
_entity_poly.entity_id
_entity_poly.type
_entity_poly.pdbx_seq_one_letter_code
_entity_poly.pdbx_strand_id
1 'polypeptide(L)'
;MERHMTSPGESPRKSFVKVVKEVAKTEKDAQIKLNLYDPSEFHIVNPSRLSRIGNPSGYKIVPVSTAASLLDLTDPPQIRSAFTNNQVKYLPICKFLTVL
;
A
#
# COMPACT_ATOMS: atom_id res chain seq x y z
N MET A 1 -5.16 6.18 2.82
CA MET A 1 -6.19 6.56 3.83
C MET A 1 -6.86 7.87 3.44
N GLU A 2 -8.14 8.11 3.78
CA GLU A 2 -8.85 9.32 3.37
C GLU A 2 -9.41 10.13 4.54
N ARG A 3 -9.33 11.46 4.47
CA ARG A 3 -9.93 12.37 5.46
C ARG A 3 -11.41 12.58 5.13
N HIS A 4 -12.28 12.16 6.03
CA HIS A 4 -13.71 12.39 5.95
C HIS A 4 -14.11 13.59 6.82
N MET A 5 -14.78 14.57 6.21
CA MET A 5 -15.34 15.73 6.91
C MET A 5 -16.69 15.38 7.50
N THR A 6 -16.97 15.85 8.71
CA THR A 6 -18.27 15.67 9.36
C THR A 6 -19.22 16.79 8.98
N SER A 7 -20.51 16.47 8.91
CA SER A 7 -21.54 17.46 8.62
C SER A 7 -21.84 18.34 9.86
N PRO A 8 -22.22 19.62 9.69
CA PRO A 8 -22.61 20.47 10.81
C PRO A 8 -23.80 19.88 11.57
N GLY A 9 -23.61 19.54 12.85
CA GLY A 9 -24.66 18.99 13.73
C GLY A 9 -24.59 17.48 13.98
N GLU A 10 -23.80 16.73 13.21
CA GLU A 10 -23.63 15.28 13.40
C GLU A 10 -22.64 14.94 14.52
N SER A 11 -21.56 15.71 14.64
CA SER A 11 -20.61 15.58 15.75
C SER A 11 -19.85 16.88 16.02
N PRO A 12 -19.36 17.11 17.25
CA PRO A 12 -18.46 18.22 17.57
C PRO A 12 -17.09 18.14 16.88
N ARG A 13 -16.71 16.94 16.39
CA ARG A 13 -15.45 16.70 15.69
C ARG A 13 -15.56 17.26 14.26
N LYS A 14 -14.50 17.87 13.73
CA LYS A 14 -14.45 18.46 12.37
C LYS A 14 -14.14 17.45 11.25
N SER A 15 -13.37 16.42 11.55
CA SER A 15 -12.99 15.38 10.59
C SER A 15 -12.48 14.13 11.30
N PHE A 16 -12.48 13.02 10.58
CA PHE A 16 -11.83 11.78 10.98
C PHE A 16 -11.15 11.14 9.77
N VAL A 17 -10.21 10.23 10.03
CA VAL A 17 -9.54 9.47 8.97
C VAL A 17 -10.26 8.14 8.83
N LYS A 18 -10.61 7.78 7.60
CA LYS A 18 -11.20 6.50 7.23
C LYS A 18 -10.17 5.68 6.45
N VAL A 19 -10.11 4.38 6.74
CA VAL A 19 -9.29 3.43 5.98
C VAL A 19 -10.06 3.04 4.72
N VAL A 20 -9.39 3.10 3.57
CA VAL A 20 -9.93 2.71 2.27
C VAL A 20 -9.13 1.51 1.80
N LYS A 21 -9.81 0.41 1.51
CA LYS A 21 -9.15 -0.84 1.14
C LYS A 21 -9.14 -0.98 -0.37
N GLU A 22 -7.95 -1.08 -0.95
CA GLU A 22 -7.76 -1.30 -2.38
C GLU A 22 -7.03 -2.62 -2.62
N VAL A 23 -7.62 -3.47 -3.46
CA VAL A 23 -6.99 -4.75 -3.82
C VAL A 23 -6.30 -4.56 -5.17
N ALA A 24 -4.99 -4.77 -5.20
CA ALA A 24 -4.23 -4.70 -6.44
C ALA A 24 -4.61 -5.87 -7.34
N LYS A 25 -5.09 -5.56 -8.56
CA LYS A 25 -5.53 -6.58 -9.52
C LYS A 25 -4.40 -7.00 -10.45
N THR A 26 -3.55 -6.05 -10.82
CA THR A 26 -2.43 -6.28 -11.74
C THR A 26 -1.09 -6.00 -11.07
N GLU A 27 -0.01 -6.48 -11.68
CA GLU A 27 1.35 -6.16 -11.24
C GLU A 27 1.64 -4.67 -11.22
N LYS A 28 1.06 -3.92 -12.17
CA LYS A 28 1.28 -2.48 -12.29
C LYS A 28 0.66 -1.73 -11.11
N ASP A 29 -0.55 -2.13 -10.71
CA ASP A 29 -1.26 -1.51 -9.57
C ASP A 29 -0.54 -1.78 -8.24
N ALA A 30 0.25 -2.84 -8.18
CA ALA A 30 1.02 -3.24 -7.01
C ALA A 30 2.47 -2.72 -7.00
N GLN A 31 2.82 -1.83 -7.94
CA GLN A 31 4.07 -1.07 -7.88
C GLN A 31 3.85 0.15 -6.99
N ILE A 32 4.29 0.06 -5.74
CA ILE A 32 4.05 1.12 -4.78
C ILE A 32 5.32 1.95 -4.56
N LYS A 33 5.14 3.27 -4.63
CA LYS A 33 6.10 4.26 -4.15
C LYS A 33 5.65 4.77 -2.79
N LEU A 34 6.50 4.56 -1.78
CA LEU A 34 6.19 4.98 -0.42
C LEU A 34 6.25 6.52 -0.33
N ASN A 35 5.12 7.14 0.01
CA ASN A 35 4.99 8.57 0.18
C ASN A 35 4.65 8.90 1.64
N LEU A 36 5.36 9.84 2.26
CA LEU A 36 5.06 10.26 3.64
C LEU A 36 3.73 11.03 3.75
N TYR A 37 3.31 11.69 2.67
CA TYR A 37 2.08 12.50 2.64
C TYR A 37 0.82 11.68 2.38
N ASP A 38 0.97 10.46 1.87
CA ASP A 38 -0.12 9.52 1.65
C ASP A 38 0.20 8.20 2.38
N PRO A 39 -0.11 8.13 3.70
CA PRO A 39 0.17 6.94 4.46
C PRO A 39 -0.70 5.79 3.99
N SER A 40 -0.06 4.73 3.51
CA SER A 40 -0.68 3.47 3.12
C SER A 40 -0.10 2.30 3.90
N GLU A 41 -0.93 1.32 4.22
CA GLU A 41 -0.51 0.09 4.86
C GLU A 41 -0.57 -1.08 3.85
N PHE A 42 0.46 -1.93 3.87
CA PHE A 42 0.57 -3.04 2.92
C PHE A 42 0.27 -4.36 3.60
N HIS A 43 -0.79 -5.03 3.15
CA HIS A 43 -1.29 -6.26 3.74
C HIS A 43 -1.29 -7.38 2.69
N ILE A 44 -0.58 -8.47 2.98
CA ILE A 44 -0.71 -9.70 2.20
C ILE A 44 -1.82 -10.51 2.85
N VAL A 45 -2.95 -10.66 2.15
CA VAL A 45 -4.14 -11.33 2.70
C VAL A 45 -4.46 -12.60 1.92
N ASN A 46 -4.86 -13.63 2.66
CA ASN A 46 -5.45 -14.83 2.09
C ASN A 46 -6.98 -14.72 2.22
N PRO A 47 -7.70 -14.40 1.12
CA PRO A 47 -9.15 -14.25 1.17
C PRO A 47 -9.88 -15.57 1.47
N SER A 48 -9.26 -16.72 1.19
CA SER A 48 -9.87 -18.03 1.40
C SER A 48 -9.84 -18.50 2.86
N ARG A 49 -9.09 -17.84 3.74
CA ARG A 49 -8.99 -18.20 5.15
C ARG A 49 -9.39 -17.03 6.04
N LEU A 50 -10.47 -17.22 6.78
CA LEU A 50 -10.98 -16.25 7.74
C LEU A 50 -10.61 -16.66 9.17
N SER A 51 -10.37 -15.64 9.99
CA SER A 51 -10.28 -15.78 11.46
C SER A 51 -11.66 -16.11 12.05
N ARG A 52 -11.70 -16.51 13.33
CA ARG A 52 -12.95 -16.79 14.05
C ARG A 52 -13.92 -15.59 14.08
N ILE A 53 -13.40 -14.38 13.92
CA ILE A 53 -14.16 -13.11 13.93
C ILE A 53 -14.60 -12.72 12.50
N GLY A 54 -14.23 -13.49 11.47
CA GLY A 54 -14.63 -13.25 10.07
C GLY A 54 -13.69 -12.34 9.28
N ASN A 55 -12.58 -11.87 9.88
CA ASN A 55 -11.57 -11.10 9.15
C ASN A 55 -10.66 -12.02 8.32
N PRO A 56 -10.27 -11.63 7.09
CA PRO A 56 -9.30 -12.39 6.31
C PRO A 56 -7.95 -12.45 7.01
N SER A 57 -7.36 -13.64 7.00
CA SER A 57 -6.02 -13.87 7.56
C SER A 57 -4.96 -13.25 6.65
N GLY A 58 -3.92 -12.66 7.24
CA GLY A 58 -2.87 -12.01 6.47
C GLY A 58 -1.74 -11.47 7.34
N TYR A 59 -0.73 -10.91 6.67
CA TYR A 59 0.43 -10.27 7.29
C TYR A 59 0.51 -8.81 6.88
N LYS A 60 0.93 -7.96 7.80
CA LYS A 60 1.24 -6.54 7.54
C LYS A 60 2.73 -6.37 7.30
N ILE A 61 3.08 -5.64 6.26
CA ILE A 61 4.45 -5.21 5.99
C ILE A 61 4.61 -3.82 6.61
N VAL A 62 5.55 -3.68 7.54
CA VAL A 62 5.91 -2.41 8.16
C VAL A 62 7.29 -2.00 7.64
N PRO A 63 7.37 -1.09 6.67
CA PRO A 63 8.64 -0.57 6.20
C PRO A 63 9.28 0.31 7.29
N VAL A 64 10.61 0.31 7.38
CA VAL A 64 11.36 1.14 8.34
C VAL A 64 11.74 2.46 7.65
N SER A 65 13.02 2.62 7.27
CA SER A 65 13.49 3.75 6.47
C SER A 65 13.55 3.30 5.03
N THR A 66 12.95 4.10 4.14
CA THR A 66 12.88 3.78 2.72
C THR A 66 13.68 4.82 1.95
N ALA A 67 14.73 4.37 1.27
CA ALA A 67 15.46 5.17 0.30
C ALA A 67 14.91 4.88 -1.11
N ALA A 68 14.71 5.93 -1.90
CA ALA A 68 14.49 5.81 -3.34
C ALA A 68 15.83 6.02 -4.05
N SER A 69 16.01 5.39 -5.23
CA SER A 69 17.17 5.71 -6.06
C SER A 69 17.12 7.19 -6.48
N LEU A 70 18.27 7.86 -6.44
CA LEU A 70 18.44 9.25 -6.87
C LEU A 70 19.04 9.36 -8.28
N LEU A 71 19.35 8.23 -8.92
CA LEU A 71 19.91 8.19 -10.27
C LEU A 71 18.84 8.48 -11.31
N ASP A 72 19.26 8.97 -12.48
CA ASP A 72 18.32 9.15 -13.58
C ASP A 72 17.86 7.78 -14.10
N LEU A 73 16.61 7.69 -14.55
CA LEU A 73 16.02 6.44 -15.02
C LEU A 73 16.70 5.94 -16.30
N THR A 74 17.34 6.84 -17.06
CA THR A 74 18.04 6.50 -18.30
C THR A 74 19.49 6.10 -18.10
N ASP A 75 20.02 6.27 -16.88
CA ASP A 75 21.40 5.90 -16.57
C ASP A 75 21.60 4.38 -16.73
N PRO A 76 22.64 3.92 -17.46
CA PRO A 76 22.95 2.51 -17.59
C PRO A 76 22.97 1.70 -16.28
N PRO A 77 23.51 2.19 -15.14
CA PRO A 77 23.40 1.49 -13.86
C PRO A 77 21.97 1.41 -13.33
N GLN A 78 21.14 2.44 -13.53
CA GLN A 78 19.76 2.47 -13.04
C GLN A 78 18.85 1.55 -13.85
N ILE A 79 19.06 1.46 -15.16
CA ILE A 79 18.37 0.49 -16.04
C ILE A 79 18.66 -0.94 -15.58
N ARG A 80 19.92 -1.25 -15.24
CA ARG A 80 20.31 -2.58 -14.75
C ARG A 80 19.76 -2.88 -13.36
N SER A 81 19.66 -1.86 -12.51
CA SER A 81 19.11 -1.94 -11.15
C SER A 81 17.66 -1.45 -11.06
N ALA A 82 16.86 -1.64 -12.12
CA ALA A 82 15.50 -1.12 -12.20
C ALA A 82 14.54 -1.64 -11.10
N PHE A 83 14.93 -2.69 -10.37
CA PHE A 83 14.20 -3.16 -9.20
C PHE A 83 14.17 -2.14 -8.04
N THR A 84 15.11 -1.17 -8.02
CA THR A 84 15.16 -0.09 -7.02
C THR A 84 14.21 1.07 -7.31
N ASN A 85 13.55 1.09 -8.48
CA ASN A 85 12.64 2.17 -8.89
C ASN A 85 11.37 2.24 -8.04
N ASN A 86 10.94 1.11 -7.48
CA ASN A 86 9.77 1.00 -6.62
C ASN A 86 10.17 0.22 -5.38
N GLN A 87 9.72 0.64 -4.20
CA GLN A 87 10.16 0.02 -2.95
C GLN A 87 9.37 -1.24 -2.61
N VAL A 88 8.14 -1.35 -3.11
CA VAL A 88 7.36 -2.58 -3.08
C VAL A 88 6.94 -2.93 -4.50
N LYS A 89 7.18 -4.18 -4.90
CA LYS A 89 6.72 -4.75 -6.16
C LYS A 89 6.08 -6.11 -5.89
N TYR A 90 4.95 -6.36 -6.54
CA TYR A 90 4.28 -7.65 -6.53
C TYR A 90 4.50 -8.39 -7.85
N LEU A 91 4.62 -9.72 -7.79
CA LEU A 91 4.61 -10.61 -8.95
C LEU A 91 3.56 -11.72 -8.78
N PRO A 92 2.84 -12.11 -9.85
CA PRO A 92 1.64 -12.93 -9.84
C PRO A 92 1.91 -14.39 -9.50
N ILE A 93 3.17 -14.83 -9.57
CA ILE A 93 3.60 -16.17 -9.14
C ILE A 93 3.39 -16.39 -7.62
N CYS A 94 3.11 -15.36 -6.82
CA CYS A 94 2.93 -15.46 -5.36
C CYS A 94 1.79 -14.55 -4.82
N LYS A 95 0.52 -14.91 -5.07
CA LYS A 95 -0.76 -14.55 -4.37
C LYS A 95 -1.03 -13.10 -3.85
N PHE A 96 -2.25 -12.63 -4.17
CA PHE A 96 -2.87 -11.32 -3.93
C PHE A 96 -2.31 -10.43 -2.78
N LEU A 97 -1.84 -9.23 -3.16
CA LEU A 97 -1.52 -8.13 -2.25
C LEU A 97 -2.72 -7.18 -2.11
N THR A 98 -3.06 -6.78 -0.89
CA THR A 98 -4.06 -5.75 -0.60
C THR A 98 -3.39 -4.53 0.04
N VAL A 99 -3.74 -3.35 -0.43
CA VAL A 99 -3.28 -2.06 0.10
C VAL A 99 -4.43 -1.45 0.91
N LEU A 100 -4.11 -0.85 2.06
CA LEU A 100 -5.06 -0.21 2.99
C LEU A 100 -4.70 1.26 3.23
#